data_AF-T0M1Z3-F1
#
_entry.id   AF-T0M1Z3-F1
#
_cell.length_a   1.000
_cell.length_b   1.000
_cell.length_c   1.000
_cell.angle_alpha   90.00
_cell.angle_beta   90.00
_cell.angle_gamma   90.00
#
_symmetry.space_group_name_H-M   'P 1'
#
loop_
_entity.id
_entity.type
_entity.pdbx_description
1 polymer ?
#
loop_
_entity_poly.entity_id
_entity_poly.type
_entity_poly.pdbx_seq_one_letter_code
_entity_poly.pdbx_strand_id
1 'polypeptide(L)'
;MAPMSRPKAIFSNPSMGNVSSEDENVARVFVGRGEKMKEFRVNKRMLSNVAPFFEDQLDATPAGIVNTSGKPVQVWLPQQNSTIRLPNESVSMFDLFVVWLHQRDGFRRHLDEMITLVSDAPGVPCQRLHWALVRLHIFAARLDLHHLQDLAIDALQDIYLRCDWDVTPRFVEYAYGDCDSPAAMRLRRWTVAMVAWSVAGGATSSSHNDVDANGLDRFQAMFERFPDFAADYTSHLRKMKSSKLDTRIKNPQLRIPANKLRNEERQFGFRQCSFHSHRAAVGERRCPHTTASRELDNFLMVPLVMEIGPAPAIRRSNSRRDRPQHLRTQRMAQQHTAQVF
;
A
#
# COMPACT_ATOMS: atom_id res chain seq x y z
N MET A 1 46.14 -21.75 9.64
CA MET A 1 45.77 -20.32 9.71
C MET A 1 44.48 -20.22 10.51
N ALA A 2 44.61 -19.82 11.78
CA ALA A 2 43.53 -19.75 12.75
C ALA A 2 42.94 -18.33 12.80
N PRO A 3 41.65 -18.16 13.15
CA PRO A 3 40.99 -16.85 13.17
C PRO A 3 41.48 -16.01 14.36
N MET A 4 41.85 -14.76 14.10
CA MET A 4 42.28 -13.81 15.13
C MET A 4 41.09 -13.30 15.94
N SER A 5 41.09 -13.59 17.24
CA SER A 5 40.13 -13.14 18.23
C SER A 5 40.23 -11.63 18.50
N ARG A 6 39.09 -10.95 18.60
CA ARG A 6 39.00 -9.52 18.99
C ARG A 6 39.49 -9.30 20.43
N PRO A 7 40.19 -8.19 20.73
CA PRO A 7 40.56 -7.86 22.11
C PRO A 7 39.33 -7.50 22.97
N LYS A 8 39.28 -8.06 24.19
CA LYS A 8 38.35 -7.64 25.26
C LYS A 8 38.89 -6.38 25.94
N ALA A 9 38.03 -5.41 26.17
CA ALA A 9 38.33 -4.24 26.99
C ALA A 9 38.45 -4.64 28.48
N ILE A 10 39.48 -4.11 29.15
CA ILE A 10 39.73 -4.26 30.58
C ILE A 10 39.60 -2.87 31.22
N PHE A 11 39.07 -2.85 32.44
CA PHE A 11 38.87 -1.75 33.40
C PHE A 11 37.55 -0.97 33.27
N SER A 12 36.89 -0.45 34.30
CA SER A 12 36.73 -0.69 35.76
C SER A 12 35.90 0.52 36.21
N ASN A 13 34.73 0.33 36.81
CA ASN A 13 33.98 1.44 37.45
C ASN A 13 34.70 1.89 38.74
N PRO A 14 34.62 3.19 39.11
CA PRO A 14 33.60 3.59 40.09
C PRO A 14 32.94 4.96 39.84
N SER A 15 31.61 4.97 40.04
CA SER A 15 30.77 6.06 40.59
C SER A 15 31.14 7.52 40.26
N MET A 16 30.47 8.10 39.25
CA MET A 16 30.09 9.52 39.26
C MET A 16 28.72 9.71 38.60
N GLY A 17 27.80 10.34 39.36
CA GLY A 17 26.65 11.11 38.87
C GLY A 17 25.73 10.45 37.86
N ASN A 18 24.64 9.82 38.34
CA ASN A 18 23.42 9.67 37.56
C ASN A 18 22.83 11.07 37.25
N VAL A 19 23.33 11.68 36.18
CA VAL A 19 22.58 12.61 35.35
C VAL A 19 22.68 12.06 33.94
N SER A 20 22.06 10.89 33.69
CA SER A 20 21.83 10.48 32.31
C SER A 20 20.83 11.45 31.73
N SER A 21 21.32 12.44 31.00
CA SER A 21 20.50 13.29 30.15
C SER A 21 19.72 12.36 29.20
N GLU A 22 18.40 12.26 29.38
CA GLU A 22 17.53 11.54 28.45
C GLU A 22 17.69 12.02 26.99
N ASP A 23 18.26 13.22 26.80
CA ASP A 23 18.52 13.87 25.51
C ASP A 23 19.69 13.25 24.73
N GLU A 24 20.64 12.55 25.37
CA GLU A 24 21.77 11.94 24.65
C GLU A 24 21.39 10.76 23.76
N ASN A 25 20.30 10.06 24.12
CA ASN A 25 19.81 8.88 23.39
C ASN A 25 18.78 9.20 22.30
N VAL A 26 18.53 10.49 22.04
CA VAL A 26 17.56 10.97 21.07
C VAL A 26 18.27 11.53 19.85
N ALA A 27 17.85 11.12 18.67
CA ALA A 27 18.22 11.71 17.39
C ALA A 27 17.16 12.72 16.95
N ARG A 28 17.61 13.89 16.51
CA ARG A 28 16.83 14.93 15.85
C ARG A 28 16.87 14.67 14.35
N VAL A 29 15.76 14.19 13.80
CA VAL A 29 15.62 13.91 12.37
C VAL A 29 14.85 15.04 11.72
N PHE A 30 15.51 15.78 10.82
CA PHE A 30 14.88 16.87 10.07
C PHE A 30 14.43 16.35 8.70
N VAL A 31 13.13 16.41 8.44
CA VAL A 31 12.51 15.84 7.22
C VAL A 31 11.84 16.94 6.41
N GLY A 32 12.02 16.90 5.09
CA GLY A 32 11.50 17.91 4.16
C GLY A 32 12.47 19.04 3.86
N ARG A 33 12.06 19.97 2.99
CA ARG A 33 12.88 21.09 2.49
C ARG A 33 12.30 22.44 2.88
N GLY A 34 13.20 23.39 3.14
CA GLY A 34 12.86 24.80 3.39
C GLY A 34 11.91 24.98 4.57
N GLU A 35 10.92 25.85 4.41
CA GLU A 35 9.92 26.18 5.44
C GLU A 35 8.99 25.01 5.83
N LYS A 36 8.96 23.94 5.02
CA LYS A 36 8.18 22.72 5.31
C LYS A 36 8.98 21.65 6.03
N MET A 37 10.20 21.97 6.48
CA MET A 37 11.04 21.05 7.24
C MET A 37 10.45 20.86 8.65
N LYS A 38 10.29 19.60 9.08
CA LYS A 38 9.80 19.23 10.41
C LYS A 38 10.90 18.47 11.17
N GLU A 39 11.05 18.78 12.45
CA GLU A 39 11.91 18.03 13.38
C GLU A 39 11.13 16.87 13.99
N PHE A 40 11.75 15.71 13.99
CA PHE A 40 11.30 14.51 14.68
C PHE A 40 12.32 14.11 15.73
N ARG A 41 11.85 13.74 16.92
CA ARG A 41 12.71 13.21 17.99
C ARG A 41 12.48 11.72 18.09
N VAL A 42 13.50 10.94 17.74
CA VAL A 42 13.42 9.48 17.68
C VAL A 42 14.58 8.87 18.44
N ASN A 43 14.35 7.77 19.16
CA ASN A 43 15.41 7.08 19.88
C ASN A 43 16.52 6.57 18.92
N LYS A 44 17.78 6.87 19.22
CA LYS A 44 18.95 6.49 18.40
C LYS A 44 19.03 4.99 18.19
N ARG A 45 18.80 4.19 19.25
CA ARG A 45 18.82 2.72 19.17
C ARG A 45 17.71 2.18 18.27
N MET A 46 16.51 2.77 18.30
CA MET A 46 15.43 2.34 17.42
C MET A 46 15.77 2.56 15.94
N LEU A 47 16.41 3.68 15.62
CA LEU A 47 16.87 3.99 14.27
C LEU A 47 18.02 3.08 13.83
N SER A 48 19.07 2.91 14.64
CA SER A 48 20.18 1.99 14.30
C SER A 48 19.70 0.55 14.11
N ASN A 49 18.79 0.08 14.97
CA ASN A 49 18.28 -1.29 14.88
C ASN A 49 17.38 -1.53 13.67
N VAL A 50 16.88 -0.48 13.01
CA VAL A 50 15.94 -0.65 11.90
C VAL A 50 16.64 -0.76 10.56
N ALA A 51 17.65 0.06 10.30
CA ALA A 51 18.38 0.04 9.05
C ALA A 51 19.82 0.54 9.24
N PRO A 52 20.83 -0.12 8.60
CA PRO A 52 22.22 0.31 8.64
C PRO A 52 22.41 1.78 8.23
N PHE A 53 21.60 2.25 7.27
CA PHE A 53 21.55 3.65 6.85
C PHE A 53 21.51 4.65 8.02
N PHE A 54 20.70 4.38 9.05
CA PHE A 54 20.61 5.30 10.18
C PHE A 54 21.78 5.15 11.14
N GLU A 55 22.28 3.93 11.34
CA GLU A 55 23.49 3.68 12.12
C GLU A 55 24.68 4.44 11.51
N ASP A 56 24.89 4.30 10.20
CA ASP A 56 25.95 5.00 9.47
C ASP A 56 25.83 6.52 9.62
N GLN A 57 24.62 7.09 9.61
CA GLN A 57 24.44 8.54 9.82
C GLN A 57 24.65 8.99 11.26
N LEU A 58 24.32 8.15 12.23
CA LEU A 58 24.56 8.43 13.65
C LEU A 58 26.05 8.29 14.01
N ASP A 59 26.79 7.47 13.28
CA ASP A 59 28.22 7.22 13.46
C ASP A 59 29.10 8.14 12.59
N ALA A 60 28.50 8.92 11.68
CA ALA A 60 29.20 9.74 10.68
C ALA A 60 30.09 10.86 11.25
N THR A 61 30.04 11.15 12.55
CA THR A 61 30.86 12.20 13.19
C THR A 61 31.79 11.59 14.23
N PRO A 62 33.11 11.84 14.15
CA PRO A 62 34.05 11.35 15.16
C PRO A 62 33.74 12.01 16.52
N ALA A 63 33.86 11.23 17.59
CA ALA A 63 33.67 11.66 18.98
C ALA A 63 34.70 12.70 19.43
N GLY A 64 35.86 12.72 18.78
CA GLY A 64 36.93 13.65 19.07
C GLY A 64 38.18 13.36 18.26
N ILE A 65 39.19 14.21 18.42
CA ILE A 65 40.51 14.04 17.83
C ILE A 65 41.50 13.94 18.98
N VAL A 66 42.23 12.84 19.05
CA VAL A 66 43.29 12.61 20.04
C VAL A 66 44.64 12.75 19.33
N ASN A 67 45.53 13.58 19.89
CA ASN A 67 46.88 13.71 19.36
C ASN A 67 47.77 12.60 19.93
N THR A 68 48.12 11.63 19.10
CA THR A 68 49.10 10.60 19.45
C THR A 68 50.38 10.83 18.65
N SER A 69 51.50 11.06 19.35
CA SER A 69 52.83 11.21 18.73
C SER A 69 52.88 12.30 17.63
N GLY A 70 52.23 13.45 17.87
CA GLY A 70 52.19 14.57 16.94
C GLY A 70 51.27 14.39 15.72
N LYS A 71 50.52 13.27 15.64
CA LYS A 71 49.50 13.05 14.60
C LYS A 71 48.10 13.09 15.21
N PRO A 72 47.18 13.89 14.66
CA PRO A 72 45.77 13.86 15.06
C PRO A 72 45.13 12.55 14.59
N VAL A 73 44.62 11.76 15.53
CA VAL A 73 43.87 10.53 15.27
C VAL A 73 42.41 10.76 15.65
N GLN A 74 41.51 10.52 14.71
CA GLN A 74 40.07 10.61 14.96
C GLN A 74 39.61 9.41 15.80
N VAL A 75 38.90 9.69 16.90
CA VAL A 75 38.25 8.69 17.72
C VAL A 75 36.80 8.58 17.27
N TRP A 76 36.39 7.38 16.90
CA TRP A 76 35.02 7.07 16.50
C TRP A 76 34.35 6.35 17.67
N LEU A 77 33.26 6.93 18.17
CA LEU A 77 32.34 6.25 19.07
C LEU A 77 31.01 6.05 18.34
N PRO A 78 30.22 5.03 18.68
CA PRO A 78 28.89 4.86 18.13
C PRO A 78 27.97 6.03 18.51
N GLN A 79 27.06 6.37 17.60
CA GLN A 79 25.91 7.25 17.74
C GLN A 79 26.21 8.67 18.25
N GLN A 80 27.37 9.21 17.87
CA GLN A 80 27.82 10.54 18.29
C GLN A 80 27.05 11.67 17.61
N ASN A 81 26.63 11.45 16.36
CA ASN A 81 25.78 12.40 15.68
C ASN A 81 24.35 12.28 16.21
N SER A 82 23.81 13.39 16.72
CA SER A 82 22.42 13.47 17.17
C SER A 82 21.49 14.06 16.10
N THR A 83 21.98 14.35 14.89
CA THR A 83 21.20 15.03 13.85
C THR A 83 21.25 14.29 12.50
N ILE A 84 20.07 13.91 11.99
CA ILE A 84 19.89 13.30 10.67
C ILE A 84 19.10 14.28 9.80
N ARG A 85 19.47 14.41 8.52
CA ARG A 85 18.74 15.25 7.55
C ARG A 85 18.23 14.44 6.37
N LEU A 86 16.92 14.48 6.15
CA LEU A 86 16.20 13.81 5.07
C LEU A 86 15.43 14.83 4.22
N PRO A 87 16.14 15.70 3.46
CA PRO A 87 15.51 16.81 2.76
C PRO A 87 14.57 16.38 1.63
N ASN A 88 14.77 15.18 1.08
CA ASN A 88 14.01 14.68 -0.07
C ASN A 88 12.79 13.86 0.35
N GLU A 89 12.64 13.61 1.66
CA GLU A 89 11.58 12.76 2.18
C GLU A 89 10.35 13.58 2.58
N SER A 90 9.18 12.95 2.49
CA SER A 90 7.92 13.57 2.89
C SER A 90 7.71 13.50 4.39
N VAL A 91 7.33 14.62 4.99
CA VAL A 91 6.97 14.70 6.40
C VAL A 91 5.86 13.71 6.76
N SER A 92 4.79 13.64 5.95
CA SER A 92 3.66 12.74 6.22
C SER A 92 4.03 11.26 6.11
N MET A 93 5.00 10.93 5.25
CA MET A 93 5.53 9.58 5.14
C MET A 93 6.37 9.24 6.37
N PHE A 94 7.21 10.17 6.80
CA PHE A 94 8.06 9.95 7.96
C PHE A 94 7.26 9.90 9.27
N ASP A 95 6.15 10.64 9.37
CA ASP A 95 5.17 10.47 10.45
C ASP A 95 4.69 9.00 10.54
N LEU A 96 4.28 8.39 9.42
CA LEU A 96 3.90 6.96 9.38
C LEU A 96 5.05 6.02 9.76
N PHE A 97 6.26 6.30 9.26
CA PHE A 97 7.46 5.54 9.61
C PHE A 97 7.74 5.58 11.12
N VAL A 98 7.62 6.75 11.75
CA VAL A 98 7.81 6.90 13.20
C VAL A 98 6.73 6.16 13.98
N VAL A 99 5.47 6.18 13.55
CA VAL A 99 4.42 5.37 14.19
C VAL A 99 4.76 3.88 14.09
N TRP A 100 5.16 3.40 12.90
CA TRP A 100 5.59 2.01 12.72
C TRP A 100 6.78 1.64 13.61
N LEU A 101 7.77 2.52 13.75
CA LEU A 101 8.92 2.30 14.63
C LEU A 101 8.49 2.01 16.08
N HIS A 102 7.49 2.74 16.58
CA HIS A 102 7.00 2.60 17.95
C HIS A 102 6.00 1.46 18.13
N GLN A 103 5.28 1.09 17.08
CA GLN A 103 4.16 0.15 17.15
C GLN A 103 4.22 -0.92 16.06
N ARG A 104 5.33 -1.64 15.94
CA ARG A 104 5.57 -2.59 14.84
C ARG A 104 4.43 -3.61 14.64
N ASP A 105 3.96 -4.22 15.73
CA ASP A 105 2.89 -5.23 15.69
C ASP A 105 1.49 -4.62 15.53
N GLY A 106 1.29 -3.40 16.05
CA GLY A 106 0.02 -2.67 15.97
C GLY A 106 -0.16 -1.88 14.68
N PHE A 107 0.90 -1.69 13.89
CA PHE A 107 0.89 -0.76 12.77
C PHE A 107 -0.13 -1.14 11.69
N ARG A 108 -0.35 -2.44 11.45
CA ARG A 108 -1.39 -2.85 10.49
C ARG A 108 -2.78 -2.39 10.92
N ARG A 109 -3.13 -2.58 12.20
CA ARG A 109 -4.40 -2.12 12.76
C ARG A 109 -4.52 -0.60 12.68
N HIS A 110 -3.45 0.11 13.01
CA HIS A 110 -3.40 1.57 12.88
C HIS A 110 -3.68 2.04 11.45
N LEU A 111 -3.11 1.39 10.43
CA LEU A 111 -3.40 1.69 9.03
C LEU A 111 -4.86 1.39 8.67
N ASP A 112 -5.43 0.27 9.14
CA ASP A 112 -6.83 -0.09 8.89
C ASP A 112 -7.82 0.94 9.48
N GLU A 113 -7.54 1.44 10.69
CA GLU A 113 -8.30 2.50 11.34
C GLU A 113 -8.20 3.83 10.57
N MET A 114 -6.98 4.22 10.18
CA MET A 114 -6.76 5.44 9.38
C MET A 114 -7.47 5.38 8.03
N ILE A 115 -7.38 4.24 7.33
CA ILE A 115 -8.04 4.05 6.03
C ILE A 115 -9.55 4.14 6.20
N THR A 116 -10.11 3.49 7.21
CA THR A 116 -11.55 3.59 7.50
C THR A 116 -11.96 5.05 7.70
N LEU A 117 -11.24 5.78 8.54
CA LEU A 117 -11.53 7.18 8.82
C LEU A 117 -11.48 8.08 7.56
N VAL A 118 -10.51 7.88 6.66
CA VAL A 118 -10.37 8.74 5.47
C VAL A 118 -11.22 8.28 4.28
N SER A 119 -11.67 7.03 4.26
CA SER A 119 -12.52 6.47 3.20
C SER A 119 -14.00 6.81 3.39
N ASP A 120 -14.47 7.06 4.61
CA ASP A 120 -15.88 7.41 4.86
C ASP A 120 -16.28 8.76 4.25
N ALA A 121 -15.32 9.67 4.08
CA ALA A 121 -15.48 10.95 3.40
C ALA A 121 -14.24 11.24 2.53
N PRO A 122 -14.14 10.63 1.32
CA PRO A 122 -12.94 10.71 0.51
C PRO A 122 -12.69 12.15 0.07
N GLY A 123 -11.50 12.66 0.40
CA GLY A 123 -11.09 14.03 0.11
C GLY A 123 -9.59 14.22 0.28
N VAL A 124 -9.18 15.45 0.63
CA VAL A 124 -7.77 15.81 0.84
C VAL A 124 -7.05 14.90 1.85
N PRO A 125 -7.64 14.49 2.99
CA PRO A 125 -6.99 13.56 3.91
C PRO A 125 -6.70 12.19 3.29
N CYS A 126 -7.63 11.65 2.51
CA CYS A 126 -7.48 10.37 1.82
C CYS A 126 -6.35 10.42 0.79
N GLN A 127 -6.29 11.50 0.00
CA GLN A 127 -5.19 11.74 -0.95
C GLN A 127 -3.84 11.94 -0.25
N ARG A 128 -3.81 12.58 0.93
CA ARG A 128 -2.58 12.72 1.72
C ARG A 128 -2.07 11.37 2.23
N LEU A 129 -2.97 10.52 2.74
CA LEU A 129 -2.63 9.18 3.20
C LEU A 129 -2.11 8.32 2.04
N HIS A 130 -2.79 8.37 0.89
CA HIS A 130 -2.34 7.72 -0.35
C HIS A 130 -0.87 8.04 -0.68
N TRP A 131 -0.55 9.32 -0.81
CA TRP A 131 0.82 9.71 -1.18
C TRP A 131 1.84 9.44 -0.06
N ALA A 132 1.41 9.45 1.21
CA ALA A 132 2.25 9.05 2.32
C ALA A 132 2.60 7.55 2.26
N LEU A 133 1.62 6.68 1.97
CA LEU A 133 1.81 5.23 1.80
C LEU A 133 2.71 4.90 0.60
N VAL A 134 2.49 5.58 -0.52
CA VAL A 134 3.31 5.43 -1.73
C VAL A 134 4.77 5.75 -1.43
N ARG A 135 5.03 6.89 -0.78
CA ARG A 135 6.39 7.29 -0.40
C ARG A 135 6.97 6.37 0.67
N LEU A 136 6.15 5.88 1.61
CA LEU A 136 6.57 4.92 2.64
C LEU A 136 7.04 3.62 2.01
N HIS A 137 6.34 3.13 0.99
CA HIS A 137 6.72 1.95 0.24
C HIS A 137 8.10 2.12 -0.42
N ILE A 138 8.35 3.26 -1.08
CA ILE A 138 9.65 3.56 -1.72
C ILE A 138 10.75 3.73 -0.67
N PHE A 139 10.47 4.45 0.41
CA PHE A 139 11.41 4.66 1.52
C PHE A 139 11.81 3.34 2.17
N ALA A 140 10.82 2.49 2.49
CA ALA A 140 11.05 1.15 3.02
C ALA A 140 11.88 0.28 2.06
N ALA A 141 11.64 0.38 0.75
CA ALA A 141 12.41 -0.35 -0.25
C ALA A 141 13.89 0.07 -0.26
N ARG A 142 14.18 1.38 -0.20
CA ARG A 142 15.56 1.92 -0.16
C ARG A 142 16.33 1.51 1.10
N LEU A 143 15.62 1.24 2.18
CA LEU A 143 16.18 0.81 3.46
C LEU A 143 16.12 -0.71 3.68
N ASP A 144 15.72 -1.48 2.66
CA ASP A 144 15.51 -2.94 2.73
C ASP A 144 14.52 -3.40 3.83
N LEU A 145 13.58 -2.53 4.21
CA LEU A 145 12.53 -2.80 5.20
C LEU A 145 11.36 -3.54 4.56
N HIS A 146 11.57 -4.79 4.15
CA HIS A 146 10.60 -5.56 3.36
C HIS A 146 9.21 -5.67 4.00
N HIS A 147 9.14 -5.92 5.32
CA HIS A 147 7.85 -6.02 6.01
C HIS A 147 7.06 -4.70 5.97
N LEU A 148 7.74 -3.55 6.19
CA LEU A 148 7.11 -2.24 6.09
C LEU A 148 6.66 -1.93 4.66
N GLN A 149 7.48 -2.32 3.68
CA GLN A 149 7.15 -2.20 2.26
C GLN A 149 5.88 -2.98 1.90
N ASP A 150 5.72 -4.19 2.44
CA ASP A 150 4.56 -5.07 2.25
C ASP A 150 3.31 -4.49 2.95
N LEU A 151 3.43 -3.98 4.18
CA LEU A 151 2.32 -3.30 4.86
C LEU A 151 1.85 -2.05 4.10
N ALA A 152 2.78 -1.26 3.55
CA ALA A 152 2.46 -0.05 2.81
C ALA A 152 1.70 -0.37 1.50
N ILE A 153 2.10 -1.39 0.74
CA ILE A 153 1.41 -1.77 -0.50
C ILE A 153 0.06 -2.46 -0.24
N ASP A 154 -0.08 -3.18 0.88
CA ASP A 154 -1.37 -3.74 1.29
C ASP A 154 -2.36 -2.63 1.66
N ALA A 155 -1.92 -1.65 2.44
CA ALA A 155 -2.72 -0.46 2.78
C ALA A 155 -3.07 0.38 1.53
N LEU A 156 -2.15 0.47 0.56
CA LEU A 156 -2.43 1.15 -0.71
C LEU A 156 -3.49 0.41 -1.53
N GLN A 157 -3.48 -0.93 -1.55
CA GLN A 157 -4.56 -1.68 -2.20
C GLN A 157 -5.90 -1.48 -1.49
N ASP A 158 -5.92 -1.41 -0.16
CA ASP A 158 -7.14 -1.20 0.63
C ASP A 158 -7.78 0.16 0.40
N ILE A 159 -6.98 1.24 0.34
CA ILE A 159 -7.51 2.58 0.09
C ILE A 159 -8.07 2.68 -1.33
N TYR A 160 -7.43 2.02 -2.32
CA TYR A 160 -7.95 1.98 -3.69
C TYR A 160 -9.26 1.20 -3.78
N LEU A 161 -9.35 0.06 -3.08
CA LEU A 161 -10.57 -0.74 -3.04
C LEU A 161 -11.73 0.00 -2.38
N ARG A 162 -11.50 0.60 -1.21
CA ARG A 162 -12.56 1.28 -0.43
C ARG A 162 -13.05 2.56 -1.08
N CYS A 163 -12.16 3.28 -1.76
CA CYS A 163 -12.50 4.53 -2.43
C CYS A 163 -12.91 4.35 -3.90
N ASP A 164 -12.96 3.11 -4.41
CA ASP A 164 -13.18 2.78 -5.82
C ASP A 164 -12.29 3.61 -6.77
N TRP A 165 -10.99 3.61 -6.49
CA TRP A 165 -10.03 4.41 -7.26
C TRP A 165 -9.34 3.61 -8.35
N ASP A 166 -9.09 4.30 -9.47
CA ASP A 166 -8.19 3.85 -10.52
C ASP A 166 -6.80 4.50 -10.41
N VAL A 167 -5.81 3.85 -11.02
CA VAL A 167 -4.51 4.47 -11.25
C VAL A 167 -4.64 5.64 -12.22
N THR A 168 -3.91 6.72 -11.94
CA THR A 168 -3.90 7.93 -12.78
C THR A 168 -2.60 8.02 -13.58
N PRO A 169 -2.55 8.74 -14.71
CA PRO A 169 -1.30 9.01 -15.42
C PRO A 169 -0.23 9.66 -14.54
N ARG A 170 -0.63 10.56 -13.62
CA ARG A 170 0.27 11.17 -12.63
C ARG A 170 0.95 10.13 -11.73
N PHE A 171 0.24 9.06 -11.39
CA PHE A 171 0.82 7.96 -10.61
C PHE A 171 1.85 7.16 -11.41
N VAL A 172 1.59 6.95 -12.71
CA VAL A 172 2.54 6.31 -13.63
C VAL A 172 3.80 7.17 -13.78
N GLU A 173 3.63 8.48 -14.00
CA GLU A 173 4.73 9.45 -14.05
C GLU A 173 5.58 9.41 -12.78
N TYR A 174 4.96 9.38 -11.61
CA TYR A 174 5.70 9.25 -10.35
C TYR A 174 6.46 7.92 -10.26
N ALA A 175 5.82 6.79 -10.59
CA ALA A 175 6.43 5.46 -10.44
C ALA A 175 7.57 5.20 -11.45
N TYR A 176 7.50 5.77 -12.65
CA TYR A 176 8.46 5.55 -13.73
C TYR A 176 9.45 6.71 -13.94
N GLY A 177 9.06 7.95 -13.63
CA GLY A 177 9.89 9.14 -13.79
C GLY A 177 10.62 9.58 -12.52
N ASP A 178 9.92 9.63 -11.38
CA ASP A 178 10.47 10.24 -10.15
C ASP A 178 11.15 9.21 -9.22
N CYS A 179 10.78 7.93 -9.32
CA CYS A 179 11.28 6.90 -8.42
C CYS A 179 12.44 6.09 -9.01
N ASP A 180 13.39 5.72 -8.14
CA ASP A 180 14.45 4.76 -8.49
C ASP A 180 13.83 3.42 -8.90
N SER A 181 14.20 2.93 -10.08
CA SER A 181 13.64 1.69 -10.64
C SER A 181 13.67 0.50 -9.67
N PRO A 182 14.79 0.18 -8.98
CA PRO A 182 14.83 -0.95 -8.04
C PRO A 182 13.87 -0.79 -6.85
N ALA A 183 13.76 0.42 -6.29
CA ALA A 183 12.89 0.70 -5.16
C ALA A 183 11.40 0.67 -5.55
N ALA A 184 11.09 1.11 -6.77
CA ALA A 184 9.72 1.19 -7.29
C ALA A 184 9.18 -0.11 -7.91
N MET A 185 10.02 -1.13 -8.10
CA MET A 185 9.66 -2.36 -8.85
C MET A 185 8.32 -3.00 -8.44
N ARG A 186 8.03 -3.12 -7.14
CA ARG A 186 6.75 -3.70 -6.67
C ARG A 186 5.58 -2.78 -6.96
N LEU A 187 5.76 -1.49 -6.70
CA LEU A 187 4.78 -0.45 -7.04
C LEU A 187 4.48 -0.46 -8.54
N ARG A 188 5.50 -0.48 -9.41
CA ARG A 188 5.38 -0.56 -10.88
C ARG A 188 4.58 -1.78 -11.33
N ARG A 189 4.85 -2.97 -10.76
CA ARG A 189 4.09 -4.19 -11.07
C ARG A 189 2.62 -4.06 -10.69
N TRP A 190 2.34 -3.47 -9.54
CA TRP A 190 0.96 -3.21 -9.11
C TRP A 190 0.29 -2.15 -9.99
N THR A 191 0.98 -1.05 -10.31
CA THR A 191 0.54 0.00 -11.24
C THR A 191 0.12 -0.60 -12.59
N VAL A 192 0.97 -1.45 -13.17
CA VAL A 192 0.70 -2.08 -14.47
C VAL A 192 -0.52 -2.99 -14.39
N ALA A 193 -0.68 -3.76 -13.31
CA ALA A 193 -1.86 -4.59 -13.12
C ALA A 193 -3.13 -3.73 -13.03
N MET A 194 -3.08 -2.62 -12.28
CA MET A 194 -4.19 -1.66 -12.16
C MET A 194 -4.53 -1.02 -13.51
N VAL A 195 -3.53 -0.59 -14.29
CA VAL A 195 -3.79 -0.03 -15.63
C VAL A 195 -4.40 -1.08 -16.56
N ALA A 196 -3.87 -2.30 -16.58
CA ALA A 196 -4.43 -3.38 -17.39
C ALA A 196 -5.88 -3.71 -17.01
N TRP A 197 -6.19 -3.66 -15.71
CA TRP A 197 -7.54 -3.80 -15.17
C TRP A 197 -8.49 -2.69 -15.66
N SER A 198 -8.10 -1.43 -15.46
CA SER A 198 -8.92 -0.26 -15.85
C SER A 198 -9.13 -0.21 -17.37
N VAL A 199 -8.08 -0.48 -18.17
CA VAL A 199 -8.15 -0.49 -19.65
C VAL A 199 -9.07 -1.61 -20.15
N ALA A 200 -9.09 -2.76 -19.48
CA ALA A 200 -9.93 -3.89 -19.89
C ALA A 200 -11.43 -3.68 -19.57
N GLY A 201 -11.80 -2.58 -18.89
CA GLY A 201 -13.17 -2.30 -18.47
C GLY A 201 -13.51 -2.84 -17.08
N GLY A 202 -12.49 -3.12 -16.26
CA GLY A 202 -12.67 -3.56 -14.86
C GLY A 202 -13.06 -2.45 -13.89
N ALA A 203 -13.01 -1.18 -14.32
CA ALA A 203 -13.47 -0.04 -13.53
C ALA A 203 -14.97 0.20 -13.77
N THR A 204 -15.75 0.23 -12.70
CA THR A 204 -17.16 0.62 -12.78
C THR A 204 -17.29 2.11 -13.08
N SER A 205 -18.01 2.37 -14.16
CA SER A 205 -18.33 3.68 -14.71
C SER A 205 -18.89 4.62 -13.63
N SER A 206 -18.17 5.70 -13.33
CA SER A 206 -18.71 6.86 -12.60
C SER A 206 -18.44 8.17 -13.33
N SER A 207 -18.50 8.12 -14.67
CA SER A 207 -18.90 9.27 -15.47
C SER A 207 -19.78 8.79 -16.62
N HIS A 208 -21.09 8.89 -16.42
CA HIS A 208 -22.02 9.02 -17.55
C HIS A 208 -21.57 10.25 -18.35
N ASN A 209 -20.81 10.05 -19.43
CA ASN A 209 -20.87 10.84 -20.68
C ASN A 209 -19.85 10.48 -21.76
N ASP A 210 -18.84 9.65 -21.55
CA ASP A 210 -17.88 9.34 -22.63
C ASP A 210 -17.97 7.88 -23.09
N VAL A 211 -18.74 7.67 -24.16
CA VAL A 211 -18.92 6.37 -24.82
C VAL A 211 -17.72 5.99 -25.72
N ASP A 212 -16.71 6.86 -25.89
CA ASP A 212 -15.67 6.64 -26.92
C ASP A 212 -14.20 6.76 -26.48
N ALA A 213 -13.88 6.93 -25.19
CA ALA A 213 -12.49 6.89 -24.74
C ALA A 213 -12.10 5.44 -24.39
N ASN A 214 -11.44 4.75 -25.32
CA ASN A 214 -10.75 3.51 -25.01
C ASN A 214 -9.85 3.77 -23.79
N GLY A 215 -9.95 2.99 -22.70
CA GLY A 215 -9.20 3.25 -21.47
C GLY A 215 -7.68 3.36 -21.68
N LEU A 216 -7.20 2.85 -22.82
CA LEU A 216 -5.83 2.97 -23.31
C LEU A 216 -5.43 4.41 -23.67
N ASP A 217 -6.34 5.21 -24.23
CA ASP A 217 -6.07 6.58 -24.71
C ASP A 217 -5.63 7.48 -23.56
N ARG A 218 -6.19 7.26 -22.35
CA ARG A 218 -5.80 7.93 -21.11
C ARG A 218 -4.31 7.76 -20.76
N PHE A 219 -3.70 6.65 -21.17
CA PHE A 219 -2.31 6.31 -20.88
C PHE A 219 -1.37 6.40 -22.09
N GLN A 220 -1.87 6.80 -23.27
CA GLN A 220 -1.08 6.87 -24.50
C GLN A 220 0.21 7.69 -24.31
N ALA A 221 0.10 8.91 -23.78
CA ALA A 221 1.25 9.76 -23.50
C ALA A 221 2.25 9.14 -22.51
N MET A 222 1.78 8.28 -21.59
CA MET A 222 2.66 7.58 -20.64
C MET A 222 3.42 6.44 -21.31
N PHE A 223 2.80 5.71 -22.25
CA PHE A 223 3.49 4.67 -23.02
C PHE A 223 4.59 5.25 -23.91
N GLU A 224 4.35 6.42 -24.50
CA GLU A 224 5.34 7.13 -25.31
C GLU A 224 6.48 7.70 -24.45
N ARG A 225 6.14 8.31 -23.30
CA ARG A 225 7.11 8.97 -22.42
C ARG A 225 7.98 8.00 -21.62
N PHE A 226 7.45 6.83 -21.26
CA PHE A 226 8.12 5.85 -20.39
C PHE A 226 8.21 4.48 -21.07
N PRO A 227 9.29 4.19 -21.83
CA PRO A 227 9.46 2.91 -22.52
C PRO A 227 9.42 1.69 -21.58
N ASP A 228 9.98 1.81 -20.38
CA ASP A 228 9.93 0.78 -19.35
C ASP A 228 8.49 0.44 -18.94
N PHE A 229 7.61 1.44 -18.89
CA PHE A 229 6.19 1.22 -18.59
C PHE A 229 5.50 0.43 -19.70
N ALA A 230 5.76 0.76 -20.96
CA ALA A 230 5.24 0.00 -22.10
C ALA A 230 5.75 -1.45 -22.11
N ALA A 231 7.02 -1.66 -21.78
CA ALA A 231 7.63 -2.98 -21.68
C ALA A 231 7.02 -3.83 -20.55
N ASP A 232 6.88 -3.25 -19.35
CA ASP A 232 6.27 -3.90 -18.20
C ASP A 232 4.79 -4.23 -18.46
N TYR A 233 4.04 -3.31 -19.06
CA TYR A 233 2.65 -3.51 -19.46
C TYR A 233 2.49 -4.67 -20.44
N THR A 234 3.28 -4.68 -21.51
CA THR A 234 3.26 -5.76 -22.51
C THR A 234 3.66 -7.09 -21.89
N SER A 235 4.65 -7.10 -21.00
CA SER A 235 5.09 -8.29 -20.26
C SER A 235 3.98 -8.82 -19.35
N HIS A 236 3.26 -7.94 -18.66
CA HIS A 236 2.12 -8.30 -17.82
C HIS A 236 1.00 -8.95 -18.64
N LEU A 237 0.58 -8.33 -19.75
CA LEU A 237 -0.46 -8.88 -20.63
C LEU A 237 -0.06 -10.25 -21.19
N ARG A 238 1.20 -10.44 -21.58
CA ARG A 238 1.72 -11.72 -22.05
C ARG A 238 1.62 -12.80 -20.96
N LYS A 239 1.97 -12.47 -19.72
CA LYS A 239 1.87 -13.38 -18.56
C LYS A 239 0.43 -13.72 -18.21
N MET A 240 -0.48 -12.75 -18.31
CA MET A 240 -1.91 -12.97 -18.11
C MET A 240 -2.46 -13.95 -19.16
N LYS A 241 -2.16 -13.70 -20.44
CA LYS A 241 -2.53 -14.57 -21.55
C LYS A 241 -1.95 -15.98 -21.42
N SER A 242 -0.67 -16.12 -21.09
CA SER A 242 -0.02 -17.42 -20.92
C SER A 242 -0.60 -18.22 -19.75
N SER A 243 -1.11 -17.52 -18.74
CA SER A 243 -1.73 -18.12 -17.55
C SER A 243 -3.24 -18.34 -17.71
N LYS A 244 -3.82 -18.05 -18.88
CA LYS A 244 -5.26 -18.10 -19.16
C LYS A 244 -6.09 -17.28 -18.16
N LEU A 245 -5.55 -16.15 -17.70
CA LEU A 245 -6.24 -15.23 -16.79
C LEU A 245 -6.83 -14.07 -17.58
N ASP A 246 -8.08 -13.73 -17.30
CA ASP A 246 -8.75 -12.57 -17.90
C ASP A 246 -8.44 -11.30 -17.09
N THR A 247 -7.90 -10.29 -17.77
CA THR A 247 -7.61 -8.97 -17.18
C THR A 247 -8.88 -8.20 -16.80
N ARG A 248 -10.06 -8.63 -17.25
CA ARG A 248 -11.37 -8.08 -16.87
C ARG A 248 -11.94 -8.69 -15.59
N ILE A 249 -11.38 -9.81 -15.15
CA ILE A 249 -11.83 -10.52 -13.94
C ILE A 249 -10.82 -10.36 -12.79
N LYS A 250 -9.51 -10.33 -13.10
CA LYS A 250 -8.43 -10.18 -12.11
C LYS A 250 -8.22 -8.77 -11.54
N ASN A 251 -8.99 -8.38 -10.51
CA ASN A 251 -8.87 -7.09 -9.83
C ASN A 251 -7.58 -7.01 -8.95
N PRO A 252 -6.63 -6.10 -9.21
CA PRO A 252 -5.40 -5.91 -8.43
C PRO A 252 -5.57 -5.21 -7.08
N GLN A 253 -6.75 -4.68 -6.79
CA GLN A 253 -7.12 -4.15 -5.47
C GLN A 253 -7.50 -5.29 -4.51
N LEU A 254 -7.99 -6.42 -5.05
CA LEU A 254 -8.42 -7.57 -4.25
C LEU A 254 -7.26 -8.50 -3.91
N ARG A 255 -7.07 -8.74 -2.61
CA ARG A 255 -6.07 -9.68 -2.07
C ARG A 255 -6.73 -10.98 -1.63
N ILE A 256 -6.26 -12.10 -2.18
CA ILE A 256 -6.67 -13.44 -1.82
C ILE A 256 -5.64 -14.03 -0.83
N PRO A 257 -6.05 -14.47 0.37
CA PRO A 257 -5.18 -15.18 1.30
C PRO A 257 -4.62 -16.46 0.65
N ALA A 258 -3.33 -16.72 0.82
CA ALA A 258 -2.70 -17.92 0.30
C ALA A 258 -3.33 -19.15 0.98
N ASN A 259 -4.13 -19.92 0.22
CA ASN A 259 -4.68 -21.26 0.50
C ASN A 259 -6.21 -21.40 0.59
N LYS A 260 -7.02 -20.34 0.47
CA LYS A 260 -8.49 -20.47 0.68
C LYS A 260 -9.32 -20.90 -0.53
N LEU A 261 -8.76 -20.91 -1.75
CA LEU A 261 -9.53 -21.12 -2.99
C LEU A 261 -8.83 -22.13 -3.92
N ARG A 262 -9.55 -22.91 -4.72
CA ARG A 262 -8.99 -23.77 -5.79
C ARG A 262 -8.51 -22.91 -6.96
N ASN A 263 -7.72 -23.48 -7.88
CA ASN A 263 -7.08 -22.69 -8.97
C ASN A 263 -8.09 -21.91 -9.84
N GLU A 264 -9.28 -22.44 -10.08
CA GLU A 264 -10.33 -21.77 -10.86
C GLU A 264 -11.05 -20.66 -10.06
N GLU A 265 -11.14 -20.82 -8.75
CA GLU A 265 -11.73 -19.83 -7.83
C GLU A 265 -10.81 -18.62 -7.57
N ARG A 266 -9.54 -18.66 -8.02
CA ARG A 266 -8.54 -17.60 -7.81
C ARG A 266 -8.44 -16.58 -8.94
N GLN A 267 -9.38 -16.60 -9.88
CA GLN A 267 -9.28 -15.78 -11.10
C GLN A 267 -9.57 -14.29 -10.86
N PHE A 268 -10.32 -13.96 -9.80
CA PHE A 268 -10.82 -12.61 -9.54
C PHE A 268 -9.87 -11.65 -8.83
N GLY A 269 -8.80 -12.16 -8.20
CA GLY A 269 -7.89 -11.35 -7.39
C GLY A 269 -6.44 -11.80 -7.49
N PHE A 270 -5.55 -11.01 -6.90
CA PHE A 270 -4.13 -11.37 -6.75
C PHE A 270 -3.90 -12.02 -5.39
N ARG A 271 -2.87 -12.86 -5.28
CA ARG A 271 -2.50 -13.39 -3.96
C ARG A 271 -1.98 -12.22 -3.14
N GLN A 272 -2.19 -12.22 -1.83
CA GLN A 272 -1.59 -11.21 -0.96
C GLN A 272 -0.06 -11.12 -1.19
N CYS A 273 0.59 -12.27 -1.25
CA CYS A 273 2.02 -12.42 -1.55
C CYS A 273 2.42 -11.95 -3.01
N SER A 274 1.49 -11.55 -3.90
CA SER A 274 1.78 -11.25 -5.33
C SER A 274 2.58 -9.97 -5.57
N PHE A 275 2.45 -8.99 -4.69
CA PHE A 275 3.17 -7.71 -4.77
C PHE A 275 4.19 -7.56 -3.63
N HIS A 276 4.51 -8.64 -2.93
CA HIS A 276 5.38 -8.69 -1.74
C HIS A 276 6.79 -9.17 -2.04
N SER A 277 7.67 -9.07 -1.04
CA SER A 277 8.95 -9.78 -0.99
C SER A 277 8.74 -11.20 -0.48
N HIS A 278 8.84 -12.20 -1.34
CA HIS A 278 9.19 -13.54 -0.86
C HIS A 278 10.50 -13.93 -1.53
N ARG A 279 11.60 -13.58 -0.85
CA ARG A 279 12.96 -13.91 -1.29
C ARG A 279 13.17 -15.43 -1.23
N ALA A 280 12.74 -16.13 -2.28
CA ALA A 280 13.37 -17.38 -2.69
C ALA A 280 14.84 -17.17 -3.12
N ALA A 281 15.28 -15.92 -3.29
CA ALA A 281 16.67 -15.56 -3.61
C ALA A 281 17.62 -15.52 -2.40
N VAL A 282 17.13 -15.70 -1.15
CA VAL A 282 17.96 -15.66 0.07
C VAL A 282 17.54 -16.72 1.08
N GLY A 283 17.33 -17.96 0.63
CA GLY A 283 17.38 -19.14 1.50
C GLY A 283 16.39 -19.28 2.68
N GLU A 284 15.37 -18.43 2.85
CA GLU A 284 14.53 -18.44 4.06
C GLU A 284 13.01 -18.59 3.83
N ARG A 285 12.49 -19.73 4.31
CA ARG A 285 11.14 -20.06 4.87
C ARG A 285 9.84 -19.74 4.06
N ARG A 286 8.73 -20.40 4.45
CA ARG A 286 7.38 -20.30 3.82
C ARG A 286 6.80 -18.87 3.96
N CYS A 287 6.00 -18.39 2.99
CA CYS A 287 5.36 -17.05 3.04
C CYS A 287 4.71 -16.87 4.42
N PRO A 288 5.01 -15.81 5.21
CA PRO A 288 4.47 -15.64 6.57
C PRO A 288 2.93 -15.57 6.59
N HIS A 289 2.31 -15.16 5.49
CA HIS A 289 0.85 -15.24 5.28
C HIS A 289 0.32 -16.68 5.15
N THR A 290 1.17 -17.65 4.84
CA THR A 290 0.84 -19.09 4.89
C THR A 290 0.64 -19.57 6.33
N THR A 291 1.37 -18.98 7.27
CA THR A 291 1.31 -19.31 8.70
C THR A 291 0.20 -18.53 9.39
N ALA A 292 0.07 -17.23 9.14
CA ALA A 292 -1.02 -16.39 9.66
C ALA A 292 -2.41 -16.83 9.14
N SER A 293 -2.50 -17.35 7.91
CA SER A 293 -3.75 -17.94 7.41
C SER A 293 -4.21 -19.14 8.25
N ARG A 294 -3.29 -19.90 8.86
CA ARG A 294 -3.63 -21.05 9.72
C ARG A 294 -4.14 -20.63 11.10
N GLU A 295 -3.76 -19.46 11.61
CA GLU A 295 -4.23 -18.96 12.91
C GLU A 295 -5.63 -18.32 12.79
N LEU A 296 -5.94 -17.69 11.65
CA LEU A 296 -7.29 -17.19 11.33
C LEU A 296 -8.28 -18.29 10.94
N ASP A 297 -7.83 -19.53 10.71
CA ASP A 297 -8.71 -20.68 10.43
C ASP A 297 -9.61 -21.04 11.63
N ASN A 298 -9.30 -20.58 12.84
CA ASN A 298 -10.12 -20.85 14.04
C ASN A 298 -11.29 -19.87 14.25
N PHE A 299 -11.40 -18.76 13.50
CA PHE A 299 -12.34 -17.68 13.84
C PHE A 299 -13.33 -17.25 12.74
N LEU A 300 -13.25 -17.80 11.52
CA LEU A 300 -14.14 -17.38 10.43
C LEU A 300 -14.74 -18.57 9.66
N MET A 301 -15.66 -19.28 10.31
CA MET A 301 -16.70 -20.05 9.63
C MET A 301 -17.95 -19.17 9.48
N VAL A 302 -18.02 -18.40 8.39
CA VAL A 302 -19.29 -17.87 7.88
C VAL A 302 -19.47 -18.39 6.45
N PRO A 303 -20.41 -19.31 6.20
CA PRO A 303 -20.68 -19.79 4.86
C PRO A 303 -21.40 -18.72 4.03
N LEU A 304 -20.73 -18.18 3.01
CA LEU A 304 -21.40 -17.53 1.89
C LEU A 304 -21.90 -18.62 0.93
N VAL A 305 -23.09 -19.17 1.23
CA VAL A 305 -23.83 -19.98 0.26
C VAL A 305 -24.66 -19.03 -0.59
N MET A 306 -24.21 -18.77 -1.82
CA MET A 306 -25.08 -18.21 -2.86
C MET A 306 -25.88 -19.36 -3.48
N GLU A 307 -27.16 -19.48 -3.12
CA GLU A 307 -28.10 -20.34 -3.85
C GLU A 307 -28.41 -19.72 -5.22
N ILE A 308 -27.97 -20.38 -6.28
CA ILE A 308 -28.38 -20.08 -7.65
C ILE A 308 -29.74 -20.74 -7.86
N GLY A 309 -30.83 -19.99 -7.65
CA GLY A 309 -32.18 -20.39 -8.04
C GLY A 309 -32.41 -20.19 -9.54
N PRO A 310 -32.93 -21.17 -10.29
CA PRO A 310 -33.21 -20.99 -11.71
C PRO A 310 -34.43 -20.08 -11.93
N ALA A 311 -34.31 -19.18 -12.91
CA ALA A 311 -35.36 -18.25 -13.31
C ALA A 311 -36.63 -18.97 -13.82
N PRO A 312 -37.84 -18.46 -13.53
CA PRO A 312 -39.07 -19.11 -13.99
C PRO A 312 -39.35 -18.80 -15.47
N ALA A 313 -39.65 -19.85 -16.22
CA ALA A 313 -40.01 -19.81 -17.62
C ALA A 313 -41.39 -19.16 -17.86
N ILE A 314 -41.42 -18.26 -18.85
CA ILE A 314 -42.63 -17.66 -19.43
C ILE A 314 -43.46 -18.76 -20.11
N ARG A 315 -44.75 -18.90 -19.75
CA ARG A 315 -45.76 -19.58 -20.57
C ARG A 315 -47.02 -18.72 -20.72
N ARG A 316 -47.37 -18.46 -21.98
CA ARG A 316 -48.59 -17.75 -22.41
C ARG A 316 -49.78 -18.71 -22.59
N SER A 317 -50.95 -18.14 -22.27
CA SER A 317 -52.32 -18.40 -22.76
C SER A 317 -53.02 -19.74 -22.51
N ASN A 318 -54.17 -19.67 -21.82
CA ASN A 318 -55.45 -19.75 -22.54
C ASN A 318 -56.64 -19.17 -21.74
N SER A 319 -57.52 -18.51 -22.50
CA SER A 319 -58.77 -17.89 -22.06
C SER A 319 -59.85 -18.93 -21.73
N ARG A 320 -60.72 -18.64 -20.76
CA ARG A 320 -62.17 -18.47 -21.04
C ARG A 320 -62.89 -17.86 -19.85
N ARG A 321 -63.74 -16.90 -20.19
CA ARG A 321 -64.69 -16.18 -19.34
C ARG A 321 -65.89 -17.10 -19.07
N ASP A 322 -66.45 -16.99 -17.88
CA ASP A 322 -67.90 -16.96 -17.70
C ASP A 322 -68.28 -15.84 -16.72
N ARG A 323 -69.36 -15.15 -17.08
CA ARG A 323 -70.05 -14.02 -16.43
C ARG A 323 -71.44 -14.54 -16.00
N PRO A 324 -72.41 -13.76 -15.49
CA PRO A 324 -72.41 -12.41 -14.88
C PRO A 324 -73.31 -12.30 -13.62
N GLN A 325 -73.40 -11.10 -13.01
CA GLN A 325 -74.61 -10.38 -12.53
C GLN A 325 -74.17 -9.35 -11.46
N HIS A 326 -74.30 -8.02 -11.62
CA HIS A 326 -75.44 -7.10 -11.79
C HIS A 326 -75.50 -6.18 -10.54
N LEU A 327 -75.68 -4.86 -10.80
CA LEU A 327 -76.04 -3.70 -9.95
C LEU A 327 -75.05 -2.55 -10.26
N ARG A 328 -75.33 -1.60 -11.17
CA ARG A 328 -76.38 -0.54 -11.16
C ARG A 328 -76.31 0.20 -9.82
N THR A 329 -75.85 1.44 -9.68
CA THR A 329 -76.31 2.73 -10.23
C THR A 329 -75.35 3.78 -9.61
N GLN A 330 -74.84 4.84 -10.24
CA GLN A 330 -75.41 6.21 -10.34
C GLN A 330 -74.27 7.09 -10.94
N ARG A 331 -74.42 7.71 -12.13
CA ARG A 331 -74.73 9.14 -12.37
C ARG A 331 -74.00 10.11 -11.41
N MET A 332 -73.40 11.24 -11.80
CA MET A 332 -73.12 11.92 -13.07
C MET A 332 -72.24 13.14 -12.68
N ALA A 333 -71.41 13.62 -13.60
CA ALA A 333 -70.96 15.02 -13.76
C ALA A 333 -70.27 15.75 -12.59
N GLN A 334 -69.01 16.14 -12.81
CA GLN A 334 -68.69 17.54 -13.12
C GLN A 334 -67.24 17.66 -13.62
N GLN A 335 -67.10 18.14 -14.85
CA GLN A 335 -65.90 18.80 -15.35
C GLN A 335 -65.72 20.12 -14.59
N HIS A 336 -64.49 20.53 -14.30
CA HIS A 336 -64.00 21.87 -14.64
C HIS A 336 -62.50 22.06 -14.29
N THR A 337 -61.73 22.47 -15.31
CA THR A 337 -60.62 23.45 -15.32
C THR A 337 -59.36 23.20 -14.47
N ALA A 338 -58.18 23.01 -15.10
CA ALA A 338 -57.20 24.06 -15.49
C ALA A 338 -56.22 24.38 -14.31
N GLN A 339 -54.96 23.94 -14.39
CA GLN A 339 -53.78 24.66 -14.91
C GLN A 339 -52.97 25.41 -13.81
N VAL A 340 -51.65 25.18 -13.83
CA VAL A 340 -50.55 26.08 -13.37
C VAL A 340 -50.39 26.31 -11.86
N PHE A 341 -49.44 25.60 -11.22
CA PHE A 341 -48.06 26.05 -10.94
C PHE A 341 -47.19 24.86 -10.53
#